data_AF-A0A2T2VKX2-F1
#
_entry.id   AF-A0A2T2VKX2-F1
#
_cell.length_a   1.000
_cell.length_b   1.000
_cell.length_c   1.000
_cell.angle_alpha   90.00
_cell.angle_beta   90.00
_cell.angle_gamma   90.00
#
_symmetry.space_group_name_H-M   'P 1'
#
loop_
_entity.id
_entity.type
_entity.pdbx_description
1 polymer ?
#
loop_
_entity_poly.entity_id
_entity_poly.type
_entity_poly.pdbx_seq_one_letter_code
_entity_poly.pdbx_strand_id
1 'polypeptide(L)'
;WRVFGGYFPDYDESMAAFQVAPTFRYGSRMKRFEDDYMYDELLIGRTGTGNIWAQQTYKSNGNFKVISGIGGTSDWLTAVNLQTPIHPDVPFRIFGDFGTNANSWDGFEFEEEVKVAYDAGFALVLAEDFFEVYYPFLYSDNFNSYFDNKDWHEAILFRLNLKAINLMQIRKDLQGLMSN
;
A
#
# COMPACT_ATOMS: atom_id res chain seq x y z
N TRP A 1 -3.59 11.26 -10.04
CA TRP A 1 -3.02 10.01 -10.58
C TRP A 1 -1.55 9.93 -10.14
N ARG A 2 -0.98 8.73 -10.07
CA ARG A 2 0.43 8.47 -9.71
C ARG A 2 0.99 7.41 -10.66
N VAL A 3 2.27 7.53 -11.00
CA VAL A 3 3.02 6.51 -11.75
C VAL A 3 4.24 6.12 -10.93
N PHE A 4 4.59 4.84 -10.96
CA PHE A 4 5.77 4.28 -10.33
C PHE A 4 6.51 3.38 -11.33
N GLY A 5 7.83 3.46 -11.30
CA GLY A 5 8.73 2.57 -12.02
C GLY A 5 10.02 2.42 -11.22
N GLY A 6 10.44 1.19 -10.96
CA GLY A 6 11.68 0.89 -10.25
C GLY A 6 12.37 -0.32 -10.88
N TYR A 7 13.70 -0.34 -10.79
CA TYR A 7 14.55 -1.42 -11.27
C TYR A 7 15.76 -1.60 -10.33
N PHE A 8 16.13 -2.84 -10.04
CA PHE A 8 17.33 -3.19 -9.29
C PHE A 8 18.39 -3.78 -10.25
N PRO A 9 19.52 -3.08 -10.47
CA PRO A 9 20.53 -3.51 -11.43
C PRO A 9 21.36 -4.72 -10.96
N ASP A 10 21.47 -4.96 -9.65
CA ASP A 10 22.29 -6.03 -9.06
C ASP A 10 21.43 -7.24 -8.66
N TYR A 11 20.42 -7.56 -9.47
CA TYR A 11 19.54 -8.70 -9.21
C TYR A 11 20.29 -10.04 -9.37
N ASP A 12 20.28 -10.85 -8.31
CA ASP A 12 20.77 -12.23 -8.30
C ASP A 12 19.68 -13.15 -7.73
N GLU A 13 19.31 -14.19 -8.46
CA GLU A 13 18.28 -15.16 -8.10
C GLU A 13 18.53 -15.80 -6.73
N SER A 14 19.80 -16.01 -6.37
CA SER A 14 20.19 -16.56 -5.07
C SER A 14 19.81 -15.64 -3.91
N MET A 15 19.80 -14.32 -4.12
CA MET A 15 19.42 -13.33 -3.11
C MET A 15 17.90 -13.28 -2.90
N ALA A 16 17.11 -13.53 -3.95
CA ALA A 16 15.67 -13.66 -3.84
C ALA A 16 15.27 -14.94 -3.09
N ALA A 17 15.95 -16.06 -3.39
CA ALA A 17 15.72 -17.34 -2.71
C ALA A 17 16.03 -17.27 -1.19
N PHE A 18 17.08 -16.54 -0.80
CA PHE A 18 17.41 -16.29 0.61
C PHE A 18 16.61 -15.14 1.24
N GLN A 19 15.73 -14.46 0.48
CA GLN A 19 14.91 -13.33 0.93
C GLN A 19 15.75 -12.18 1.52
N VAL A 20 16.95 -11.99 0.99
CA VAL A 20 17.91 -10.93 1.39
C VAL A 20 18.03 -9.82 0.35
N ALA A 21 17.43 -10.00 -0.84
CA ALA A 21 17.33 -8.96 -1.85
C ALA A 21 16.27 -7.91 -1.48
N PRO A 22 16.50 -6.62 -1.77
CA PRO A 22 15.43 -5.63 -1.76
C PRO A 22 14.33 -6.06 -2.73
N THR A 23 13.07 -5.77 -2.40
CA THR A 23 11.93 -6.11 -3.25
C THR A 23 10.98 -4.93 -3.41
N PHE A 24 10.42 -4.77 -4.62
CA PHE A 24 9.26 -3.93 -4.86
C PHE A 24 7.98 -4.74 -4.66
N ARG A 25 6.94 -4.12 -4.10
CA ARG A 25 5.64 -4.77 -3.87
C ARG A 25 4.50 -3.99 -4.50
N TYR A 26 3.44 -4.71 -4.89
CA TYR A 26 2.19 -4.11 -5.35
C TYR A 26 1.47 -3.38 -4.20
N GLY A 27 1.20 -4.07 -3.10
CA GLY A 27 0.50 -3.52 -1.93
C GLY A 27 1.43 -2.79 -0.95
N SER A 28 0.84 -1.91 -0.14
CA SER A 28 1.57 -1.04 0.81
C SER A 28 1.41 -1.46 2.28
N ARG A 29 1.34 -2.77 2.56
CA ARG A 29 1.42 -3.29 3.93
C ARG A 29 2.81 -3.83 4.18
N MET A 30 3.50 -3.28 5.18
CA MET A 30 4.75 -3.85 5.69
C MET A 30 4.44 -5.18 6.37
N LYS A 31 4.93 -6.28 5.79
CA LYS A 31 5.17 -7.51 6.56
C LYS A 31 6.59 -7.56 7.11
N ARG A 32 7.52 -6.75 6.59
CA ARG A 32 8.93 -6.75 7.00
C ARG A 32 9.48 -5.34 7.17
N PHE A 33 10.48 -5.23 8.04
CA PHE A 33 11.21 -4.00 8.37
C PHE A 33 11.95 -3.39 7.16
N GLU A 34 12.16 -4.19 6.11
CA GLU A 34 12.92 -3.85 4.90
C GLU A 34 12.09 -3.08 3.86
N ASP A 35 10.75 -3.01 3.97
CA ASP A 35 9.90 -2.33 2.98
C ASP A 35 9.76 -0.80 3.20
N ASP A 36 10.48 -0.23 4.20
CA ASP A 36 10.48 1.19 4.57
C ASP A 36 11.91 1.73 4.71
N TYR A 37 12.66 1.75 3.60
CA TYR A 37 14.05 2.24 3.57
C TYR A 37 14.20 3.72 3.96
N MET A 38 13.12 4.52 3.95
CA MET A 38 13.16 5.95 4.28
C MET A 38 12.58 6.29 5.66
N TYR A 39 12.03 5.32 6.40
CA TYR A 39 11.33 5.54 7.68
C TYR A 39 10.34 6.71 7.63
N ASP A 40 9.66 6.86 6.50
CA ASP A 40 8.97 8.11 6.22
C ASP A 40 7.55 8.16 6.79
N GLU A 41 6.96 7.01 7.13
CA GLU A 41 5.56 6.93 7.54
C GLU A 41 5.42 6.33 8.94
N LEU A 42 4.71 7.04 9.82
CA LEU A 42 4.49 6.63 11.21
C LEU A 42 3.33 5.63 11.27
N LEU A 43 3.65 4.37 11.05
CA LEU A 43 2.70 3.25 11.15
C LEU A 43 2.50 2.86 12.61
N ILE A 44 1.26 2.89 13.08
CA ILE A 44 0.90 2.54 14.47
C ILE A 44 0.87 1.00 14.62
N GLY A 45 0.44 0.28 13.58
CA GLY A 45 0.24 -1.16 13.56
C GLY A 45 1.41 -2.01 13.04
N ARG A 46 2.67 -1.58 13.21
CA ARG A 46 3.87 -2.19 12.56
C ARG A 46 4.05 -3.70 12.77
N THR A 47 3.51 -4.27 13.83
CA THR A 47 3.72 -5.69 14.21
C THR A 47 2.43 -6.42 14.59
N GLY A 48 1.25 -5.78 14.42
CA GLY A 48 -0.03 -6.34 14.83
C GLY A 48 -0.70 -7.16 13.73
N THR A 49 -1.11 -8.39 14.04
CA THR A 49 -2.00 -9.20 13.19
C THR A 49 -3.40 -9.25 13.79
N GLY A 50 -4.45 -9.05 12.98
CA GLY A 50 -5.85 -9.24 13.41
C GLY A 50 -6.51 -8.08 14.16
N ASN A 51 -5.90 -6.89 14.17
CA ASN A 51 -6.53 -5.67 14.69
C ASN A 51 -6.71 -4.63 13.57
N ILE A 52 -7.50 -3.58 13.83
CA ILE A 52 -7.73 -2.50 12.86
C ILE A 52 -6.40 -1.90 12.38
N TRP A 53 -5.42 -1.73 13.26
CA TRP A 53 -4.10 -1.19 12.91
C TRP A 53 -3.34 -2.01 11.87
N ALA A 54 -3.62 -3.31 11.76
CA ALA A 54 -3.07 -4.14 10.71
C ALA A 54 -3.49 -3.64 9.31
N GLN A 55 -4.65 -2.99 9.18
CA GLN A 55 -5.21 -2.48 7.91
C GLN A 55 -4.63 -1.12 7.49
N GLN A 56 -3.66 -0.58 8.24
CA GLN A 56 -3.00 0.66 7.87
C GLN A 56 -2.16 0.45 6.60
N THR A 57 -2.30 1.39 5.65
CA THR A 57 -1.57 1.44 4.39
C THR A 57 -0.84 2.78 4.25
N TYR A 58 0.24 2.81 3.48
CA TYR A 58 1.02 4.01 3.17
C TYR A 58 1.25 4.13 1.66
N LYS A 59 1.89 5.20 1.19
CA LYS A 59 2.27 5.30 -0.22
C LYS A 59 3.60 4.56 -0.42
N SER A 60 3.58 3.34 -0.97
CA SER A 60 4.79 2.55 -1.30
C SER A 60 4.95 2.37 -2.82
N ASN A 61 5.78 1.42 -3.27
CA ASN A 61 6.14 1.17 -4.68
C ASN A 61 4.91 1.10 -5.62
N GLY A 62 4.25 -0.05 -5.72
CA GLY A 62 3.05 -0.20 -6.55
C GLY A 62 1.85 0.59 -6.03
N ASN A 63 1.79 0.83 -4.72
CA ASN A 63 0.72 1.58 -4.05
C ASN A 63 -0.69 1.07 -4.37
N PHE A 64 -0.87 -0.24 -4.53
CA PHE A 64 -2.20 -0.84 -4.68
C PHE A 64 -2.98 -0.71 -3.36
N LYS A 65 -4.31 -0.60 -3.45
CA LYS A 65 -5.24 -0.61 -2.29
C LYS A 65 -5.81 -2.00 -2.02
N VAL A 66 -5.04 -3.03 -2.30
CA VAL A 66 -5.33 -4.42 -1.96
C VAL A 66 -4.23 -4.97 -1.08
N ILE A 67 -4.59 -5.93 -0.23
CA ILE A 67 -3.62 -6.60 0.60
C ILE A 67 -2.96 -7.68 -0.25
N SER A 68 -1.69 -7.47 -0.58
CA SER A 68 -0.89 -8.49 -1.24
C SER A 68 -0.27 -9.44 -0.22
N GLY A 69 -0.70 -10.70 -0.22
CA GLY A 69 0.07 -11.81 0.35
C GLY A 69 1.26 -12.21 -0.52
N ILE A 70 1.21 -11.84 -1.80
CA ILE A 70 2.19 -12.16 -2.83
C ILE A 70 3.52 -11.48 -2.52
N GLY A 71 4.61 -12.22 -2.71
CA GLY A 71 5.97 -11.70 -2.56
C GLY A 71 6.30 -10.61 -3.56
N GLY A 72 7.33 -9.84 -3.24
CA GLY A 72 7.79 -8.74 -4.07
C GLY A 72 8.67 -9.21 -5.22
N THR A 73 9.00 -8.29 -6.11
CA THR A 73 9.95 -8.48 -7.21
C THR A 73 11.28 -7.83 -6.88
N SER A 74 12.38 -8.51 -7.13
CA SER A 74 13.74 -7.98 -6.96
C SER A 74 14.38 -7.51 -8.26
N ASP A 75 13.61 -7.44 -9.35
CA ASP A 75 14.08 -6.95 -10.65
C ASP A 75 13.44 -5.59 -10.95
N TRP A 76 12.27 -5.57 -11.60
CA TRP A 76 11.55 -4.33 -11.88
C TRP A 76 10.05 -4.41 -11.59
N LEU A 77 9.48 -3.26 -11.21
CA LEU A 77 8.04 -3.06 -11.03
C LEU A 77 7.62 -1.74 -11.68
N THR A 78 6.53 -1.77 -12.44
CA THR A 78 5.86 -0.57 -12.91
C THR A 78 4.40 -0.57 -12.47
N ALA A 79 3.88 0.61 -12.12
CA ALA A 79 2.49 0.76 -11.69
C ALA A 79 1.92 2.14 -12.03
N VAL A 80 0.61 2.19 -12.23
CA VAL A 80 -0.19 3.39 -12.40
C VAL A 80 -1.36 3.33 -11.42
N ASN A 81 -1.58 4.42 -10.69
CA ASN A 81 -2.67 4.58 -9.73
C ASN A 81 -3.58 5.73 -10.16
N LEU A 82 -4.86 5.44 -10.35
CA LEU A 82 -5.89 6.41 -10.71
C LEU A 82 -6.87 6.55 -9.54
N GLN A 83 -7.25 7.79 -9.23
CA GLN A 83 -8.25 8.10 -8.21
C GLN A 83 -8.99 9.36 -8.63
N THR A 84 -10.31 9.31 -8.65
CA THR A 84 -11.17 10.43 -9.07
C THR A 84 -12.39 10.57 -8.18
N PRO A 85 -12.80 11.80 -7.79
CA PRO A 85 -14.03 12.01 -7.04
C PRO A 85 -15.26 11.57 -7.85
N ILE A 86 -16.24 10.99 -7.18
CA ILE A 86 -17.54 10.67 -7.78
C ILE A 86 -18.36 11.95 -7.95
N HIS A 87 -18.25 12.86 -6.99
CA HIS A 87 -18.87 14.18 -7.01
C HIS A 87 -17.97 15.18 -6.27
N PRO A 88 -17.87 16.46 -6.71
CA PRO A 88 -16.99 17.45 -6.07
C PRO A 88 -17.24 17.67 -4.58
N ASP A 89 -18.50 17.60 -4.17
CA ASP A 89 -18.93 17.95 -2.79
C ASP A 89 -18.99 16.76 -1.81
N VAL A 90 -18.64 15.55 -2.25
CA VAL A 90 -18.67 14.37 -1.37
C VAL A 90 -17.26 13.77 -1.26
N PRO A 91 -16.88 13.24 -0.08
CA PRO A 91 -15.56 12.68 0.13
C PRO A 91 -15.36 11.32 -0.56
N PHE A 92 -16.33 10.83 -1.34
CA PHE A 92 -16.25 9.55 -2.03
C PHE A 92 -15.54 9.64 -3.37
N ARG A 93 -14.60 8.72 -3.60
CA ARG A 93 -13.84 8.57 -4.84
C ARG A 93 -13.92 7.13 -5.32
N ILE A 94 -13.69 6.95 -6.61
CA ILE A 94 -13.35 5.66 -7.19
C ILE A 94 -11.84 5.63 -7.43
N PHE A 95 -11.25 4.46 -7.29
CA PHE A 95 -9.85 4.24 -7.63
C PHE A 95 -9.68 3.00 -8.50
N GLY A 96 -8.58 2.97 -9.23
CA GLY A 96 -8.11 1.79 -9.94
C GLY A 96 -6.59 1.84 -10.07
N ASP A 97 -5.94 0.73 -9.70
CA ASP A 97 -4.50 0.56 -9.78
C ASP A 97 -4.18 -0.56 -10.80
N PHE A 98 -3.13 -0.36 -11.59
CA PHE A 98 -2.65 -1.32 -12.59
C PHE A 98 -1.14 -1.38 -12.56
N GLY A 99 -0.56 -2.56 -12.73
CA GLY A 99 0.89 -2.73 -12.67
C GLY A 99 1.36 -4.07 -13.19
N THR A 100 2.66 -4.14 -13.44
CA THR A 100 3.33 -5.35 -13.92
C THR A 100 4.79 -5.38 -13.45
N ASN A 101 5.34 -6.58 -13.32
CA ASN A 101 6.71 -6.84 -12.85
C ASN A 101 7.37 -7.95 -13.67
N ALA A 102 8.71 -8.01 -13.64
CA ALA A 102 9.49 -9.04 -14.33
C ALA A 102 9.17 -10.44 -13.77
N ASN A 103 9.61 -10.67 -12.54
CA ASN A 103 9.67 -11.98 -11.90
C ASN A 103 9.12 -11.80 -10.48
N SER A 104 8.46 -12.81 -9.93
CA SER A 104 7.98 -12.78 -8.54
C SER A 104 8.42 -14.03 -7.80
N TRP A 105 8.97 -13.83 -6.60
CA TRP A 105 9.15 -14.92 -5.63
C TRP A 105 7.92 -14.97 -4.75
N ASP A 106 7.17 -16.07 -4.75
CA ASP A 106 5.95 -16.20 -3.93
C ASP A 106 6.22 -16.69 -2.50
N GLY A 107 7.46 -17.09 -2.20
CA GLY A 107 7.87 -17.69 -0.93
C GLY A 107 8.27 -19.16 -1.04
N PHE A 108 7.86 -19.84 -2.11
CA PHE A 108 8.04 -21.28 -2.33
C PHE A 108 8.67 -21.58 -3.69
N GLU A 109 8.27 -20.86 -4.74
CA GLU A 109 8.79 -21.01 -6.10
C GLU A 109 9.14 -19.66 -6.74
N PHE A 110 10.13 -19.71 -7.63
CA PHE A 110 10.49 -18.57 -8.46
C PHE A 110 9.63 -18.61 -9.72
N GLU A 111 8.76 -17.62 -9.87
CA GLU A 111 7.96 -17.47 -11.07
C GLU A 111 8.63 -16.45 -12.00
N GLU A 112 9.12 -16.96 -13.14
CA GLU A 112 9.69 -16.17 -14.24
C GLU A 112 8.63 -15.48 -15.11
N GLU A 113 7.35 -15.77 -14.89
CA GLU A 113 6.27 -15.16 -15.69
C GLU A 113 5.96 -13.74 -15.22
N VAL A 114 5.92 -12.83 -16.19
CA VAL A 114 5.49 -11.44 -16.02
C VAL A 114 4.05 -11.43 -15.52
N LYS A 115 3.84 -11.03 -14.27
CA LYS A 115 2.50 -10.88 -13.70
C LYS A 115 1.93 -9.51 -14.04
N VAL A 116 0.68 -9.50 -14.48
CA VAL A 116 -0.14 -8.28 -14.58
C VAL A 116 -1.11 -8.27 -13.41
N ALA A 117 -1.08 -7.20 -12.62
CA ALA A 117 -1.92 -7.03 -11.46
C ALA A 117 -2.81 -5.79 -11.61
N TYR A 118 -4.03 -5.87 -11.09
CA TYR A 118 -4.90 -4.72 -10.96
C TYR A 118 -5.75 -4.80 -9.69
N ASP A 119 -6.19 -3.65 -9.21
CA ASP A 119 -7.30 -3.51 -8.26
C ASP A 119 -8.19 -2.31 -8.60
N ALA A 120 -9.41 -2.32 -8.09
CA ALA A 120 -10.32 -1.18 -8.17
C ALA A 120 -11.33 -1.21 -7.02
N GLY A 121 -11.80 -0.02 -6.64
CA GLY A 121 -12.66 0.11 -5.49
C GLY A 121 -13.20 1.51 -5.22
N PHE A 122 -13.79 1.65 -4.05
CA PHE A 122 -14.21 2.94 -3.50
C PHE A 122 -13.22 3.44 -2.47
N ALA A 123 -13.08 4.76 -2.41
CA ALA A 123 -12.34 5.43 -1.35
C ALA A 123 -13.23 6.48 -0.66
N LEU A 124 -13.12 6.57 0.65
CA LEU A 124 -13.60 7.66 1.46
C LEU A 124 -12.40 8.53 1.87
N VAL A 125 -12.32 9.72 1.31
CA VAL A 125 -11.22 10.68 1.54
C VAL A 125 -11.72 11.77 2.48
N LEU A 126 -11.48 11.60 3.78
CA LEU A 126 -11.91 12.58 4.79
C LEU A 126 -10.97 13.78 4.84
N ALA A 127 -9.67 13.54 4.65
CA ALA A 127 -8.66 14.58 4.47
C ALA A 127 -7.58 14.04 3.54
N GLU A 128 -7.37 14.71 2.41
CA GLU A 128 -6.39 14.29 1.41
C GLU A 128 -5.02 14.11 2.04
N ASP A 129 -4.35 13.00 1.70
CA ASP A 129 -3.02 12.64 2.19
C ASP A 129 -2.88 12.48 3.71
N PHE A 130 -3.94 12.70 4.50
CA PHE A 130 -3.95 12.52 5.94
C PHE A 130 -4.74 11.28 6.35
N PHE A 131 -6.04 11.23 6.02
CA PHE A 131 -6.92 10.14 6.41
C PHE A 131 -7.84 9.72 5.27
N GLU A 132 -7.59 8.53 4.75
CA GLU A 132 -8.30 7.95 3.60
C GLU A 132 -8.64 6.49 3.92
N VAL A 133 -9.84 6.04 3.57
CA VAL A 133 -10.29 4.66 3.73
C VAL A 133 -10.58 4.08 2.36
N TYR A 134 -10.09 2.89 2.07
CA TYR A 134 -10.22 2.22 0.78
C TYR A 134 -10.93 0.89 0.97
N TYR A 135 -11.85 0.60 0.06
CA TYR A 135 -12.50 -0.70 -0.05
C TYR A 135 -12.31 -1.22 -1.48
N PRO A 136 -11.32 -2.10 -1.70
CA PRO A 136 -11.16 -2.82 -2.96
C PRO A 136 -12.26 -3.89 -3.07
N PHE A 137 -13.01 -3.90 -4.17
CA PHE A 137 -14.00 -4.95 -4.46
C PHE A 137 -13.71 -5.70 -5.76
N LEU A 138 -12.76 -5.20 -6.55
CA LEU A 138 -12.28 -5.83 -7.76
C LEU A 138 -10.76 -5.91 -7.69
N TYR A 139 -10.18 -7.07 -8.00
CA TYR A 139 -8.75 -7.29 -8.02
C TYR A 139 -8.42 -8.50 -8.90
N SER A 140 -7.20 -8.56 -9.42
CA SER A 140 -6.71 -9.71 -10.21
C SER A 140 -6.55 -10.96 -9.33
N ASP A 141 -6.66 -12.15 -9.94
CA ASP A 141 -6.57 -13.45 -9.25
C ASP A 141 -5.29 -13.65 -8.44
N ASN A 142 -4.23 -12.94 -8.81
CA ASN A 142 -2.99 -12.83 -8.07
C ASN A 142 -3.23 -12.54 -6.56
N PHE A 143 -4.27 -11.78 -6.22
CA PHE A 143 -4.59 -11.38 -4.83
C PHE A 143 -5.61 -12.30 -4.14
N ASN A 144 -6.21 -13.27 -4.83
CA ASN A 144 -7.30 -14.11 -4.28
C ASN A 144 -6.86 -14.94 -3.07
N SER A 145 -5.63 -15.45 -3.07
CA SER A 145 -5.08 -16.25 -1.97
C SER A 145 -5.06 -15.51 -0.62
N TYR A 146 -5.09 -14.18 -0.62
CA TYR A 146 -5.24 -13.40 0.60
C TYR A 146 -6.69 -13.35 1.09
N PHE A 147 -7.66 -13.31 0.18
CA PHE A 147 -9.08 -13.16 0.51
C PHE A 147 -9.81 -14.48 0.71
N ASP A 148 -9.20 -15.60 0.31
CA ASP A 148 -9.70 -16.94 0.63
C ASP A 148 -9.78 -17.10 2.15
N ASN A 149 -11.01 -17.11 2.67
CA ASN A 149 -11.37 -17.16 4.11
C ASN A 149 -11.23 -15.86 4.90
N LYS A 150 -11.26 -14.70 4.24
CA LYS A 150 -11.32 -13.38 4.89
C LYS A 150 -12.70 -12.75 4.80
N ASP A 151 -13.14 -12.11 5.87
CA ASP A 151 -14.36 -11.33 5.85
C ASP A 151 -14.15 -10.03 5.05
N TRP A 152 -15.22 -9.52 4.43
CA TRP A 152 -15.18 -8.30 3.61
C TRP A 152 -14.54 -7.09 4.32
N HIS A 153 -14.71 -6.98 5.64
CA HIS A 153 -14.16 -5.88 6.41
C HIS A 153 -12.64 -5.97 6.55
N GLU A 154 -12.05 -7.17 6.45
CA GLU A 154 -10.60 -7.37 6.46
C GLU A 154 -9.93 -6.87 5.18
N ALA A 155 -10.69 -6.66 4.10
CA ALA A 155 -10.24 -6.04 2.85
C ALA A 155 -10.13 -4.52 2.94
N ILE A 156 -10.78 -3.89 3.93
CA ILE A 156 -10.72 -2.44 4.12
C ILE A 156 -9.29 -2.07 4.50
N LEU A 157 -8.77 -1.04 3.84
CA LEU A 157 -7.51 -0.40 4.18
C LEU A 157 -7.76 1.03 4.61
N PHE A 158 -6.91 1.57 5.47
CA PHE A 158 -6.91 3.01 5.72
C PHE A 158 -5.49 3.57 5.70
N ARG A 159 -5.36 4.77 5.16
CA ARG A 159 -4.16 5.58 5.29
C ARG A 159 -4.35 6.51 6.48
N LEU A 160 -3.36 6.55 7.35
CA LEU A 160 -3.22 7.56 8.39
C LEU A 160 -1.79 8.09 8.33
N ASN A 161 -1.60 9.29 7.78
CA ASN A 161 -0.30 9.92 7.67
C ASN A 161 -0.13 10.99 8.78
N LEU A 162 0.66 10.66 9.79
CA LEU A 162 0.88 11.57 10.92
C LEU A 162 1.99 12.60 10.67
N LYS A 163 2.77 12.50 9.59
CA LYS A 163 3.70 13.57 9.18
C LYS A 163 2.97 14.75 8.53
N ALA A 164 1.83 14.50 7.89
CA ALA A 164 0.99 15.57 7.35
C ALA A 164 0.46 16.51 8.44
N ILE A 165 0.45 16.05 9.70
CA ILE A 165 0.28 16.92 10.86
C ILE A 165 1.56 17.75 11.03
N ASN A 166 1.47 19.03 10.68
CA ASN A 166 2.45 20.00 11.18
C ASN A 166 2.22 20.13 12.70
N LEU A 167 2.94 19.34 13.51
CA LEU A 167 2.82 19.33 14.98
C LEU A 167 2.92 20.73 15.59
N MET A 168 3.66 21.63 14.93
CA MET A 168 3.81 23.02 15.34
C MET A 168 2.51 23.83 15.19
N GLN A 169 1.67 23.51 14.20
CA GLN A 169 0.38 24.17 13.99
C GLN A 169 -0.64 23.69 15.02
N ILE A 170 -0.75 22.37 15.25
CA ILE A 170 -1.62 21.80 16.30
C ILE A 170 -1.26 22.35 17.68
N ARG A 171 0.04 22.47 18.01
CA ARG A 171 0.47 23.07 19.27
C ARG A 171 0.00 24.53 19.41
N LYS A 172 0.11 25.33 18.35
CA LYS A 172 -0.32 26.74 18.36
C LYS A 172 -1.83 26.86 18.51
N ASP A 173 -2.59 26.03 17.81
CA ASP A 173 -4.05 26.06 17.85
C ASP A 173 -4.58 25.59 19.22
N LEU A 174 -3.97 24.55 19.81
CA LEU A 174 -4.28 24.11 21.18
C LEU A 174 -3.91 25.15 22.23
N GLN A 175 -2.76 25.82 22.09
CA GLN A 175 -2.38 26.91 23.00
C GLN A 175 -3.36 28.08 22.91
N GLY A 176 -3.82 28.43 21.70
CA GLY A 176 -4.85 29.45 21.49
C GLY A 176 -6.21 29.11 22.10
N LEU A 177 -6.59 27.82 22.09
CA LEU A 177 -7.83 27.33 22.71
C LEU A 177 -7.74 27.24 24.24
N MET A 178 -6.56 27.03 24.81
CA MET A 178 -6.34 27.00 26.27
C MET A 178 -6.08 28.38 26.88
N SER A 179 -5.83 29.40 26.05
CA SER A 179 -5.58 30.78 26.49
C SER A 179 -6.83 31.68 26.48
N ASN A 180 -7.99 31.15 26.13
CA ASN A 180 -9.31 31.78 26.27
C ASN A 180 -10.11 31.07 27.38
#